data_AF-A0A1Y3N4Y9-F1
#
_entry.id   AF-A0A1Y3N4Y9-F1
#
_cell.length_a   1.000
_cell.length_b   1.000
_cell.length_c   1.000
_cell.angle_alpha   90.00
_cell.angle_beta   90.00
_cell.angle_gamma   90.00
#
_symmetry.space_group_name_H-M   'P 1'
#
loop_
_entity.id
_entity.type
_entity.pdbx_description
1 polymer ?
#
loop_
_entity_poly.entity_id
_entity_poly.type
_entity_poly.pdbx_seq_one_letter_code
_entity_poly.pdbx_strand_id
1 'polypeptide(L)'
;SYNNITQIQNITSLEKLNYFDISHNRITSLCGLQKSLYLNTLNVSYNNIVDLEEIKYIMDLPFMTNFFMHNNPVSNEKDFRKKVIFNLPTLKILDGVLITEIEKINSLNTFQPPEFVVESIAQINGFYKSMLLNANLHSPDKFFIDNICLIILCSNPSCGKQKYINKLIKEHPNVCGTPIVYTTDQELCKDMDSNYHYVGVNTMKDMIQENKFIQITGSSGKYFGISYDSVNEIKKSGRICLISLNIETKL
;
A
#
# COMPACT_ATOMS: atom_id res chain seq x y z
N SER A 1 -30.67 -24.31 -9.35
CA SER A 1 -30.89 -23.11 -10.19
C SER A 1 -32.26 -23.10 -10.86
N TYR A 2 -32.67 -21.99 -11.48
CA TYR A 2 -33.91 -21.80 -12.29
C TYR A 2 -35.22 -22.08 -11.56
N ASN A 3 -35.42 -21.45 -10.41
CA ASN A 3 -36.63 -21.60 -9.61
C ASN A 3 -37.14 -20.23 -9.13
N ASN A 4 -38.19 -20.22 -8.30
CA ASN A 4 -38.74 -19.00 -7.69
C ASN A 4 -38.41 -18.91 -6.19
N ILE A 5 -37.28 -19.47 -5.77
CA ILE A 5 -36.90 -19.50 -4.35
C ILE A 5 -36.59 -18.07 -3.90
N THR A 6 -37.17 -17.65 -2.78
CA THR A 6 -36.98 -16.31 -2.18
C THR A 6 -36.09 -16.34 -0.94
N GLN A 7 -35.96 -17.49 -0.28
CA GLN A 7 -35.20 -17.66 0.96
C GLN A 7 -34.41 -18.97 0.97
N ILE A 8 -33.20 -18.93 1.54
CA ILE A 8 -32.38 -20.12 1.78
C ILE A 8 -32.78 -20.71 3.13
N GLN A 9 -33.38 -21.91 3.13
CA GLN A 9 -33.83 -22.59 4.34
C GLN A 9 -33.70 -24.11 4.20
N ASN A 10 -33.73 -24.82 5.34
CA ASN A 10 -33.68 -26.28 5.41
C ASN A 10 -32.40 -26.93 4.83
N ILE A 11 -31.29 -26.19 4.77
CA ILE A 11 -29.99 -26.71 4.29
C ILE A 11 -29.00 -27.00 5.43
N THR A 12 -29.33 -26.62 6.67
CA THR A 12 -28.44 -26.75 7.84
C THR A 12 -28.11 -28.20 8.21
N SER A 13 -28.93 -29.16 7.79
CA SER A 13 -28.69 -30.60 7.98
C SER A 13 -27.76 -31.21 6.93
N LEU A 14 -27.41 -30.46 5.88
CA LEU A 14 -26.58 -30.96 4.77
C LEU A 14 -25.09 -30.81 5.10
N GLU A 15 -24.61 -31.60 6.06
CA GLU A 15 -23.24 -31.54 6.59
C GLU A 15 -22.14 -31.75 5.53
N LYS A 16 -22.47 -32.36 4.38
CA LYS A 16 -21.52 -32.62 3.29
C LYS A 16 -21.70 -31.67 2.09
N LEU A 17 -22.51 -30.63 2.23
CA LEU A 17 -22.78 -29.69 1.13
C LEU A 17 -21.50 -28.94 0.76
N ASN A 18 -20.92 -29.29 -0.38
CA ASN A 18 -19.68 -28.69 -0.88
C ASN A 18 -19.91 -27.72 -2.05
N TYR A 19 -20.93 -27.98 -2.86
CA TYR A 19 -21.30 -27.17 -4.01
C TYR A 19 -22.79 -26.82 -3.89
N PHE A 20 -23.12 -25.53 -3.97
CA PHE A 20 -24.50 -25.08 -3.93
C PHE A 20 -24.79 -24.06 -5.02
N ASP A 21 -25.63 -24.47 -5.98
CA ASP A 21 -26.10 -23.62 -7.07
C ASP A 21 -27.57 -23.22 -6.88
N ILE A 22 -27.77 -22.00 -6.41
CA ILE A 22 -29.06 -21.35 -6.29
C ILE A 22 -29.20 -20.16 -7.26
N SER A 23 -28.45 -20.19 -8.36
CA SER A 23 -28.57 -19.16 -9.41
C SER A 23 -29.95 -19.15 -10.07
N HIS A 24 -30.32 -18.01 -10.68
CA HIS A 24 -31.62 -17.81 -11.32
C HIS A 24 -32.79 -18.09 -10.35
N ASN A 25 -32.80 -17.36 -9.25
CA ASN A 25 -33.86 -17.37 -8.23
C ASN A 25 -34.22 -15.93 -7.85
N ARG A 26 -34.92 -15.74 -6.73
CA ARG A 26 -35.31 -14.43 -6.18
C ARG A 26 -34.74 -14.21 -4.78
N ILE A 27 -33.57 -14.79 -4.50
CA ILE A 27 -32.90 -14.67 -3.21
C ILE A 27 -32.51 -13.21 -2.98
N THR A 28 -32.89 -12.68 -1.83
CA THR A 28 -32.47 -11.36 -1.36
C THR A 28 -31.47 -11.43 -0.21
N SER A 29 -31.37 -12.60 0.45
CA SER A 29 -30.51 -12.79 1.63
C SER A 29 -29.77 -14.12 1.61
N LEU A 30 -28.52 -14.09 2.08
CA LEU A 30 -27.66 -15.28 2.25
C LEU A 30 -27.83 -15.95 3.62
N CYS A 31 -28.71 -15.43 4.47
CA CYS A 31 -29.05 -16.03 5.75
C CYS A 31 -29.52 -17.49 5.55
N GLY A 32 -29.03 -18.39 6.41
CA GLY A 32 -29.22 -19.84 6.32
C GLY A 32 -27.94 -20.60 5.93
N LEU A 33 -26.94 -19.91 5.35
CA LEU A 33 -25.68 -20.52 4.92
C LEU A 33 -24.61 -20.64 6.01
N GLN A 34 -24.76 -19.96 7.16
CA GLN A 34 -23.73 -19.81 8.20
C GLN A 34 -23.18 -21.14 8.74
N LYS A 35 -24.00 -22.20 8.72
CA LYS A 35 -23.62 -23.54 9.22
C LYS A 35 -23.13 -24.49 8.12
N SER A 36 -23.05 -24.05 6.88
CA SER A 36 -22.60 -24.87 5.74
C SER A 36 -21.07 -24.93 5.70
N LEU A 37 -20.45 -25.45 6.77
CA LEU A 37 -19.01 -25.33 7.02
C LEU A 37 -18.13 -25.93 5.91
N TYR A 38 -18.63 -26.92 5.18
CA TYR A 38 -17.92 -27.60 4.08
C TYR A 38 -18.19 -27.00 2.69
N LEU A 39 -18.96 -25.92 2.62
CA LEU A 39 -19.30 -25.27 1.37
C LEU A 39 -18.04 -24.65 0.75
N ASN A 40 -17.70 -25.14 -0.43
CA ASN A 40 -16.54 -24.68 -1.18
C ASN A 40 -16.93 -23.75 -2.34
N THR A 41 -18.04 -24.06 -3.00
CA THR A 41 -18.53 -23.33 -4.17
C THR A 41 -19.98 -22.91 -3.97
N LEU A 42 -20.23 -21.61 -4.07
CA LEU A 42 -21.55 -21.01 -3.97
C LEU A 42 -21.86 -20.20 -5.23
N ASN A 43 -22.97 -20.53 -5.89
CA ASN A 43 -23.49 -19.74 -7.00
C ASN A 43 -24.86 -19.15 -6.65
N VAL A 44 -24.88 -17.83 -6.48
CA VAL A 44 -26.08 -16.99 -6.23
C VAL A 44 -26.30 -16.00 -7.36
N SER A 45 -25.70 -16.24 -8.54
CA SER A 45 -25.84 -15.35 -9.69
C SER A 45 -27.28 -15.25 -10.17
N TYR A 46 -27.66 -14.13 -10.78
CA TYR A 46 -29.05 -13.89 -11.22
C TYR A 46 -30.07 -14.05 -10.07
N ASN A 47 -29.86 -13.27 -9.01
CA ASN A 47 -30.76 -13.14 -7.87
C ASN A 47 -30.99 -11.65 -7.54
N ASN A 48 -31.61 -11.36 -6.40
CA ASN A 48 -32.04 -10.02 -6.00
C ASN A 48 -31.28 -9.51 -4.75
N ILE A 49 -30.00 -9.86 -4.61
CA ILE A 49 -29.16 -9.37 -3.50
C ILE A 49 -28.80 -7.91 -3.77
N VAL A 50 -29.25 -7.01 -2.90
CA VAL A 50 -29.06 -5.55 -3.07
C VAL A 50 -27.91 -5.01 -2.22
N ASP A 51 -27.65 -5.64 -1.07
CA ASP A 51 -26.66 -5.17 -0.09
C ASP A 51 -25.52 -6.18 0.07
N LEU A 52 -24.30 -5.68 0.12
CA LEU A 52 -23.11 -6.47 0.35
C LEU A 52 -22.98 -6.96 1.80
N GLU A 53 -23.70 -6.35 2.75
CA GLU A 53 -23.77 -6.82 4.14
C GLU A 53 -24.21 -8.28 4.25
N GLU A 54 -24.90 -8.83 3.25
CA GLU A 54 -25.29 -10.24 3.19
C GLU A 54 -24.10 -11.20 3.22
N ILE A 55 -22.90 -10.75 2.84
CA ILE A 55 -21.66 -11.54 2.94
C ILE A 55 -21.36 -11.96 4.39
N LYS A 56 -21.87 -11.26 5.41
CA LYS A 56 -21.71 -11.65 6.81
C LYS A 56 -22.19 -13.07 7.13
N TYR A 57 -23.09 -13.61 6.32
CA TYR A 57 -23.60 -14.96 6.49
C TYR A 57 -22.68 -16.05 5.92
N ILE A 58 -21.68 -15.68 5.13
CA ILE A 58 -20.75 -16.60 4.46
C ILE A 58 -19.27 -16.27 4.75
N MET A 59 -18.98 -15.17 5.44
CA MET A 59 -17.60 -14.71 5.68
C MET A 59 -16.77 -15.67 6.54
N ASP A 60 -17.42 -16.40 7.45
CA ASP A 60 -16.76 -17.34 8.35
C ASP A 60 -16.69 -18.77 7.79
N LEU A 61 -17.09 -18.99 6.53
CA LEU A 61 -17.06 -20.31 5.91
C LEU A 61 -15.61 -20.70 5.53
N PRO A 62 -15.00 -21.69 6.20
CA PRO A 62 -13.55 -21.90 6.16
C PRO A 62 -13.05 -22.45 4.81
N PHE A 63 -13.91 -23.16 4.08
CA PHE A 63 -13.52 -23.84 2.83
C PHE A 63 -14.06 -23.15 1.57
N MET A 64 -14.74 -22.01 1.71
CA MET A 64 -15.31 -21.30 0.57
C MET A 64 -14.20 -20.69 -0.29
N THR A 65 -14.12 -21.12 -1.55
CA THR A 65 -13.07 -20.66 -2.48
C THR A 65 -13.61 -20.16 -3.81
N ASN A 66 -14.85 -20.53 -4.17
CA ASN A 66 -15.49 -20.12 -5.42
C ASN A 66 -16.83 -19.47 -5.12
N PHE A 67 -16.99 -18.22 -5.53
CA PHE A 67 -18.22 -17.46 -5.31
C PHE A 67 -18.65 -16.78 -6.60
N PHE A 68 -19.90 -17.02 -6.97
CA PHE A 68 -20.52 -16.43 -8.15
C PHE A 68 -21.75 -15.65 -7.69
N MET A 69 -21.74 -14.35 -7.93
CA MET A 69 -22.79 -13.43 -7.49
C MET A 69 -23.10 -12.34 -8.54
N HIS A 70 -22.59 -12.47 -9.76
CA HIS A 70 -22.90 -11.58 -10.87
C HIS A 70 -24.41 -11.54 -11.18
N ASN A 71 -24.85 -10.46 -11.82
CA ASN A 71 -26.26 -10.19 -12.11
C ASN A 71 -27.14 -10.16 -10.84
N ASN A 72 -26.61 -9.63 -9.75
CA ASN A 72 -27.39 -9.15 -8.60
C ASN A 72 -27.32 -7.61 -8.58
N PRO A 73 -28.32 -6.89 -8.04
CA PRO A 73 -28.26 -5.43 -7.92
C PRO A 73 -26.99 -4.90 -7.25
N VAL A 74 -26.48 -5.59 -6.23
CA VAL A 74 -25.22 -5.27 -5.53
C VAL A 74 -23.99 -5.26 -6.45
N SER A 75 -24.01 -5.99 -7.57
CA SER A 75 -22.89 -6.05 -8.52
C SER A 75 -22.54 -4.70 -9.16
N ASN A 76 -23.47 -3.73 -9.13
CA ASN A 76 -23.26 -2.38 -9.66
C ASN A 76 -22.62 -1.41 -8.65
N GLU A 77 -22.37 -1.84 -7.41
CA GLU A 77 -21.73 -0.98 -6.42
C GLU A 77 -20.29 -0.62 -6.77
N LYS A 78 -19.88 0.60 -6.38
CA LYS A 78 -18.48 1.03 -6.49
C LYS A 78 -17.57 0.12 -5.67
N ASP A 79 -16.45 -0.25 -6.26
CA ASP A 79 -15.44 -1.14 -5.67
C ASP A 79 -15.99 -2.52 -5.25
N PHE A 80 -17.15 -2.95 -5.78
CA PHE A 80 -17.82 -4.21 -5.45
C PHE A 80 -16.86 -5.40 -5.35
N ARG A 81 -16.11 -5.68 -6.42
CA ARG A 81 -15.13 -6.77 -6.46
C ARG A 81 -14.11 -6.68 -5.32
N LYS A 82 -13.54 -5.50 -5.07
CA LYS A 82 -12.58 -5.31 -3.97
C LYS A 82 -13.22 -5.52 -2.62
N LYS A 83 -14.46 -5.04 -2.40
CA LYS A 83 -15.19 -5.25 -1.14
C LYS A 83 -15.46 -6.74 -0.91
N VAL A 84 -15.85 -7.50 -1.95
CA VAL A 84 -16.03 -8.96 -1.84
C VAL A 84 -14.71 -9.64 -1.46
N ILE A 85 -13.61 -9.33 -2.15
CA ILE A 85 -12.28 -9.89 -1.86
C ILE A 85 -11.82 -9.55 -0.43
N PHE A 86 -12.08 -8.32 0.02
CA PHE A 86 -11.75 -7.86 1.37
C PHE A 86 -12.50 -8.66 2.45
N ASN A 87 -13.81 -8.85 2.28
CA ASN A 87 -14.64 -9.55 3.26
C ASN A 87 -14.47 -11.09 3.21
N LEU A 88 -13.98 -11.64 2.09
CA LEU A 88 -13.80 -13.07 1.86
C LEU A 88 -12.34 -13.41 1.49
N PRO A 89 -11.39 -13.34 2.45
CA PRO A 89 -9.96 -13.50 2.16
C PRO A 89 -9.56 -14.92 1.69
N THR A 90 -10.37 -15.93 1.98
CA THR A 90 -10.17 -17.32 1.53
C THR A 90 -10.53 -17.55 0.06
N LEU A 91 -11.23 -16.59 -0.55
CA LEU A 91 -11.77 -16.69 -1.90
C LEU A 91 -10.66 -16.74 -2.95
N LYS A 92 -10.80 -17.65 -3.91
CA LYS A 92 -9.86 -17.85 -5.03
C LYS A 92 -10.47 -17.43 -6.36
N ILE A 93 -11.76 -17.69 -6.56
CA ILE A 93 -12.48 -17.38 -7.79
C ILE A 93 -13.72 -16.56 -7.44
N LEU A 94 -13.85 -15.40 -8.06
CA LEU A 94 -15.03 -14.55 -7.99
C LEU A 94 -15.57 -14.31 -9.40
N ASP A 95 -16.82 -14.70 -9.63
CA ASP A 95 -17.52 -14.59 -10.92
C ASP A 95 -16.73 -15.20 -12.08
N GLY A 96 -16.10 -16.35 -11.83
CA GLY A 96 -15.30 -17.08 -12.81
C GLY A 96 -13.89 -16.51 -13.06
N VAL A 97 -13.53 -15.41 -12.38
CA VAL A 97 -12.21 -14.78 -12.51
C VAL A 97 -11.35 -15.10 -11.29
N LEU A 98 -10.15 -15.62 -11.54
CA LEU A 98 -9.14 -15.87 -10.51
C LEU A 98 -8.79 -14.56 -9.80
N ILE A 99 -8.75 -14.60 -8.47
CA ILE A 99 -8.31 -13.49 -7.62
C ILE A 99 -6.79 -13.60 -7.47
N THR A 100 -6.10 -12.55 -7.88
CA THR A 100 -4.64 -12.44 -7.72
C THR A 100 -4.27 -12.00 -6.30
N GLU A 101 -3.05 -12.33 -5.86
CA GLU A 101 -2.51 -11.82 -4.58
C GLU A 101 -2.41 -10.27 -4.59
N ILE A 102 -2.16 -9.68 -5.75
CA ILE A 102 -2.15 -8.22 -5.93
C ILE A 102 -3.53 -7.63 -5.63
N GLU A 103 -4.62 -8.25 -6.10
CA GLU A 103 -5.97 -7.81 -5.77
C GLU A 103 -6.28 -7.91 -4.28
N LYS A 104 -5.85 -9.00 -3.62
CA LYS A 104 -6.02 -9.16 -2.16
C LYS A 104 -5.28 -8.09 -1.36
N ILE A 105 -4.04 -7.82 -1.73
CA ILE A 105 -3.23 -6.76 -1.10
C ILE A 105 -3.89 -5.41 -1.36
N ASN A 106 -4.35 -5.14 -2.59
CA ASN A 106 -5.01 -3.88 -2.92
C ASN A 106 -6.32 -3.69 -2.17
N SER A 107 -7.13 -4.74 -2.00
CA SER A 107 -8.37 -4.66 -1.22
C SER A 107 -8.07 -4.40 0.25
N LEU A 108 -7.08 -5.09 0.83
CA LEU A 108 -6.63 -4.86 2.21
C LEU A 108 -6.14 -3.41 2.38
N ASN A 109 -5.23 -2.95 1.53
CA ASN A 109 -4.70 -1.59 1.57
C ASN A 109 -5.78 -0.51 1.39
N THR A 110 -6.87 -0.82 0.68
CA THR A 110 -7.96 0.14 0.45
C THR A 110 -8.84 0.31 1.69
N PHE A 111 -9.23 -0.78 2.35
CA PHE A 111 -10.25 -0.75 3.41
C PHE A 111 -9.67 -0.87 4.83
N GLN A 112 -8.54 -1.53 4.98
CA GLN A 112 -7.85 -1.72 6.25
C GLN A 112 -6.34 -1.84 6.03
N PRO A 113 -5.67 -0.75 5.60
CA PRO A 113 -4.24 -0.77 5.36
C PRO A 113 -3.48 -1.17 6.63
N PRO A 114 -2.51 -2.09 6.54
CA PRO A 114 -1.63 -2.39 7.65
C PRO A 114 -0.93 -1.14 8.18
N GLU A 115 -0.61 -1.10 9.48
CA GLU A 115 0.00 0.05 10.14
C GLU A 115 1.27 0.54 9.42
N PHE A 116 2.17 -0.38 9.04
CA PHE A 116 3.39 -0.03 8.31
C PHE A 116 3.12 0.64 6.95
N VAL A 117 2.00 0.32 6.27
CA VAL A 117 1.59 0.98 5.01
C VAL A 117 1.13 2.39 5.30
N VAL A 118 0.34 2.59 6.36
CA VAL A 118 -0.12 3.91 6.81
C VAL A 118 1.08 4.79 7.18
N GLU A 119 2.02 4.26 7.96
CA GLU A 119 3.27 4.94 8.33
C GLU A 119 4.10 5.30 7.09
N SER A 120 4.24 4.38 6.14
CA SER A 120 4.96 4.63 4.88
C SER A 120 4.36 5.80 4.10
N ILE A 121 3.04 5.83 3.95
CA ILE A 121 2.32 6.89 3.26
C ILE A 121 2.49 8.22 4.00
N ALA A 122 2.38 8.21 5.33
CA ALA A 122 2.56 9.40 6.15
C ALA A 122 3.99 9.98 6.01
N GLN A 123 5.01 9.13 5.99
CA GLN A 123 6.40 9.55 5.78
C GLN A 123 6.62 10.13 4.38
N ILE A 124 6.12 9.49 3.34
CA ILE A 124 6.21 9.98 1.96
C ILE A 124 5.52 11.36 1.83
N ASN A 125 4.31 11.50 2.39
CA ASN A 125 3.58 12.77 2.38
C ASN A 125 4.30 13.86 3.19
N GLY A 126 4.88 13.50 4.34
CA GLY A 126 5.69 14.40 5.16
C GLY A 126 6.90 14.92 4.40
N PHE A 127 7.63 14.02 3.73
CA PHE A 127 8.76 14.37 2.87
C PHE A 127 8.33 15.28 1.71
N TYR A 128 7.24 14.94 1.02
CA TYR A 128 6.75 15.76 -0.09
C TYR A 128 6.33 17.17 0.38
N LYS A 129 5.67 17.28 1.53
CA LYS A 129 5.29 18.56 2.14
C LYS A 129 6.51 19.39 2.55
N SER A 130 7.54 18.77 3.12
CA SER A 130 8.75 19.49 3.51
C SER A 130 9.56 19.94 2.30
N MET A 131 9.54 19.18 1.21
CA MET A 131 10.11 19.57 -0.08
C MET A 131 9.38 20.78 -0.67
N LEU A 132 8.04 20.78 -0.65
CA LEU A 132 7.20 21.93 -1.03
C LEU A 132 7.51 23.19 -0.22
N LEU A 133 7.65 23.06 1.10
CA LEU A 133 7.96 24.17 1.99
C LEU A 133 9.34 24.76 1.70
N ASN A 134 10.37 23.91 1.56
CA ASN A 134 11.72 24.35 1.23
C ASN A 134 11.78 25.00 -0.16
N ALA A 135 11.06 24.46 -1.14
CA ALA A 135 10.95 25.05 -2.47
C ALA A 135 10.45 26.51 -2.40
N ASN A 136 9.40 26.76 -1.63
CA ASN A 136 8.85 28.10 -1.45
C ASN A 136 9.82 29.05 -0.72
N LEU A 137 10.61 28.55 0.22
CA LEU A 137 11.61 29.36 0.95
C LEU A 137 12.78 29.78 0.07
N HIS A 138 13.29 28.87 -0.76
CA HIS A 138 14.50 29.09 -1.56
C HIS A 138 14.21 29.63 -2.97
N SER A 139 13.02 29.40 -3.51
CA SER A 139 12.59 29.90 -4.81
C SER A 139 11.07 30.16 -4.81
N PRO A 140 10.62 31.41 -4.53
CA PRO A 140 9.20 31.75 -4.48
C PRO A 140 8.47 31.63 -5.84
N ASP A 141 9.20 31.40 -6.93
CA ASP A 141 8.63 31.10 -8.24
C ASP A 141 8.03 29.68 -8.27
N LYS A 142 6.73 29.60 -8.55
CA LYS A 142 5.82 28.44 -8.48
C LYS A 142 6.22 27.16 -9.27
N PHE A 143 7.35 27.12 -9.97
CA PHE A 143 7.69 26.06 -10.95
C PHE A 143 8.68 25.00 -10.43
N PHE A 144 8.90 24.91 -9.12
CA PHE A 144 9.94 24.04 -8.58
C PHE A 144 9.64 22.53 -8.69
N ILE A 145 8.37 22.10 -8.70
CA ILE A 145 8.04 20.68 -8.49
C ILE A 145 7.65 19.96 -9.78
N ASP A 146 7.25 20.70 -10.82
CA ASP A 146 6.65 20.10 -12.02
C ASP A 146 7.60 19.21 -12.84
N ASN A 147 8.91 19.20 -12.52
CA ASN A 147 9.93 18.49 -13.30
C ASN A 147 10.94 17.68 -12.47
N ILE A 148 10.68 17.38 -11.19
CA ILE A 148 11.55 16.46 -10.43
C ILE A 148 11.03 15.04 -10.60
N CYS A 149 11.76 14.21 -11.33
CA CYS A 149 11.53 12.77 -11.31
C CYS A 149 12.10 12.19 -10.02
N LEU A 150 11.23 11.93 -9.04
CA LEU A 150 11.58 11.46 -7.70
C LEU A 150 11.08 10.03 -7.50
N ILE A 151 11.96 9.12 -7.08
CA ILE A 151 11.59 7.78 -6.62
C ILE A 151 11.97 7.66 -5.14
N ILE A 152 10.96 7.46 -4.30
CA ILE A 152 11.13 7.26 -2.86
C ILE A 152 10.95 5.78 -2.54
N LEU A 153 11.98 5.18 -1.96
CA LEU A 153 11.97 3.82 -1.42
C LEU A 153 11.71 3.90 0.08
N CYS A 154 10.48 3.58 0.51
CA CYS A 154 10.06 3.58 1.90
C CYS A 154 9.87 2.15 2.41
N SER A 155 10.64 1.75 3.42
CA SER A 155 10.57 0.40 4.03
C SER A 155 11.41 0.32 5.32
N ASN A 156 11.47 -0.84 5.98
CA ASN A 156 12.35 -1.04 7.14
C ASN A 156 13.84 -0.92 6.75
N PRO A 157 14.72 -0.45 7.66
CA PRO A 157 16.16 -0.26 7.37
C PRO A 157 16.86 -1.52 6.82
N SER A 158 16.47 -2.70 7.28
CA SER A 158 17.19 -3.97 7.02
C SER A 158 16.92 -4.61 5.66
N CYS A 159 16.06 -4.05 4.81
CA CYS A 159 15.69 -4.67 3.53
C CYS A 159 16.66 -4.36 2.36
N GLY A 160 17.75 -3.63 2.62
CA GLY A 160 18.79 -3.41 1.61
C GLY A 160 18.52 -2.31 0.58
N LYS A 161 17.57 -1.38 0.84
CA LYS A 161 17.31 -0.21 -0.02
C LYS A 161 18.57 0.51 -0.46
N GLN A 162 19.47 0.80 0.47
CA GLN A 162 20.69 1.56 0.18
C GLN A 162 21.60 0.81 -0.79
N LYS A 163 21.73 -0.52 -0.64
CA LYS A 163 22.49 -1.37 -1.57
C LYS A 163 21.84 -1.35 -2.96
N TYR A 164 20.51 -1.38 -3.03
CA TYR A 164 19.78 -1.31 -4.28
C TYR A 164 19.93 0.05 -4.98
N ILE A 165 19.83 1.16 -4.24
CA ILE A 165 20.08 2.52 -4.76
C ILE A 165 21.50 2.63 -5.31
N ASN A 166 22.50 2.20 -4.53
CA ASN A 166 23.90 2.24 -4.95
C ASN A 166 24.14 1.41 -6.22
N LYS A 167 23.48 0.24 -6.32
CA LYS A 167 23.52 -0.58 -7.53
C LYS A 167 22.93 0.14 -8.73
N LEU A 168 21.74 0.73 -8.61
CA LEU A 168 21.09 1.49 -9.69
C LEU A 168 21.93 2.67 -10.17
N ILE A 169 22.58 3.39 -9.25
CA ILE A 169 23.46 4.52 -9.59
C ILE A 169 24.69 4.04 -10.33
N LYS A 170 25.28 2.90 -9.90
CA LYS A 170 26.45 2.31 -10.55
C LYS A 170 26.14 1.81 -11.96
N GLU A 171 24.96 1.22 -12.16
CA GLU A 171 24.52 0.70 -13.46
C GLU A 171 24.04 1.83 -14.40
N HIS A 172 23.49 2.92 -13.85
CA HIS A 172 22.91 4.02 -14.63
C HIS A 172 23.30 5.43 -14.09
N PRO A 173 24.60 5.79 -14.09
CA PRO A 173 25.09 7.02 -13.46
C PRO A 173 24.58 8.32 -14.10
N ASN A 174 24.25 8.27 -15.39
CA ASN A 174 23.70 9.41 -16.15
C ASN A 174 22.17 9.51 -16.08
N VAL A 175 21.51 8.50 -15.48
CA VAL A 175 20.04 8.47 -15.35
C VAL A 175 19.62 8.68 -13.91
N CYS A 176 20.36 8.14 -12.94
CA CYS A 176 20.00 8.15 -11.53
C CYS A 176 21.03 8.92 -10.68
N GLY A 177 20.56 9.53 -9.60
CA GLY A 177 21.39 10.10 -8.54
C GLY A 177 20.73 9.93 -7.17
N THR A 178 21.51 10.01 -6.10
CA THR A 178 21.00 10.05 -4.72
C THR A 178 21.48 11.33 -4.06
N PRO A 179 20.64 12.01 -3.26
CA PRO A 179 21.06 13.21 -2.55
C PRO A 179 22.12 12.91 -1.50
N ILE A 180 22.82 13.96 -1.10
CA ILE A 180 23.77 13.92 -0.01
C ILE A 180 22.97 13.86 1.30
N VAL A 181 23.28 12.87 2.12
CA VAL A 181 22.70 12.71 3.46
C VAL A 181 23.72 13.15 4.49
N TYR A 182 23.50 14.33 5.07
CA TYR A 182 24.33 14.84 6.14
C TYR A 182 24.05 14.07 7.42
N THR A 183 25.09 13.69 8.15
CA THR A 183 24.94 12.95 9.41
C THR A 183 25.96 13.37 10.46
N THR A 184 25.56 13.26 11.73
CA THR A 184 26.49 13.40 12.87
C THR A 184 27.07 12.04 13.32
N ASP A 185 26.71 10.94 12.65
CA ASP A 185 27.26 9.62 12.90
C ASP A 185 28.42 9.32 11.94
N GLN A 186 29.64 9.46 12.44
CA GLN A 186 30.86 9.24 11.67
C GLN A 186 31.01 7.78 11.21
N GLU A 187 30.39 6.81 11.89
CA GLU A 187 30.55 5.40 11.55
C GLU A 187 29.88 5.06 10.21
N LEU A 188 28.78 5.73 9.90
CA LEU A 188 28.04 5.54 8.65
C LEU A 188 28.76 6.14 7.42
N CYS A 189 29.75 7.00 7.65
CA CYS A 189 30.56 7.62 6.59
C CYS A 189 31.85 6.82 6.27
N LYS A 190 32.09 5.68 6.93
CA LYS A 190 33.30 4.87 6.72
C LYS A 190 33.29 4.14 5.38
N ASP A 191 32.12 3.89 4.81
CA ASP A 191 31.97 3.27 3.49
C ASP A 191 32.22 4.32 2.39
N MET A 192 33.28 4.13 1.60
CA MET A 192 33.66 5.02 0.49
C MET A 192 32.57 5.17 -0.58
N ASP A 193 31.70 4.16 -0.72
CA ASP A 193 30.55 4.15 -1.64
C ASP A 193 29.25 4.68 -1.01
N SER A 194 29.32 5.26 0.20
CA SER A 194 28.15 5.82 0.86
C SER A 194 27.88 7.25 0.43
N ASN A 195 26.60 7.63 0.37
CA ASN A 195 26.16 9.01 0.12
C ASN A 195 26.03 9.83 1.41
N TYR A 196 26.65 9.36 2.51
CA TYR A 196 26.65 10.04 3.78
C TYR A 196 27.78 11.08 3.84
N HIS A 197 27.47 12.24 4.40
CA HIS A 197 28.43 13.31 4.62
C HIS A 197 28.46 13.67 6.10
N TYR A 198 29.60 13.43 6.75
CA TYR A 198 29.76 13.72 8.17
C TYR A 198 29.84 15.23 8.42
N VAL A 199 29.08 15.71 9.41
CA VAL A 199 29.21 17.05 9.98
C VAL A 199 29.15 17.00 11.50
N GLY A 200 29.83 17.94 12.17
CA GLY A 200 29.74 18.09 13.62
C GLY A 200 28.32 18.46 14.06
N VAL A 201 27.95 18.11 15.30
CA VAL A 201 26.61 18.37 15.86
C VAL A 201 26.23 19.86 15.81
N ASN A 202 27.18 20.76 16.07
CA ASN A 202 26.91 22.20 16.03
C ASN A 202 26.65 22.66 14.59
N THR A 203 27.51 22.28 13.64
CA THR A 203 27.30 22.56 12.21
C THR A 203 25.97 22.01 11.70
N MET A 204 25.59 20.80 12.13
CA MET A 204 24.28 20.23 11.79
C MET A 204 23.14 21.11 12.30
N LYS A 205 23.22 21.61 13.54
CA LYS A 205 22.21 22.51 14.11
C LYS A 205 22.13 23.84 13.36
N ASP A 206 23.27 24.41 12.96
CA ASP A 206 23.30 25.64 12.17
C ASP A 206 22.61 25.43 10.81
N MET A 207 22.95 24.34 10.11
CA MET A 207 22.31 23.96 8.85
C MET A 207 20.79 23.71 8.99
N ILE A 208 20.35 23.15 10.12
CA ILE A 208 18.92 22.98 10.42
C ILE A 208 18.24 24.34 10.56
N GLN A 209 18.84 25.29 11.29
CA GLN A 209 18.30 26.64 11.45
C GLN A 209 18.24 27.41 10.12
N GLU A 210 19.18 27.14 9.23
CA GLU A 210 19.22 27.72 7.88
C GLU A 210 18.25 27.05 6.88
N ASN A 211 17.43 26.07 7.31
CA ASN A 211 16.53 25.31 6.45
C ASN A 211 17.24 24.66 5.24
N LYS A 212 18.41 24.07 5.47
CA LYS A 212 19.20 23.40 4.42
C LYS A 212 18.69 21.99 4.08
N PHE A 213 17.76 21.46 4.85
CA PHE A 213 17.31 20.07 4.75
C PHE A 213 15.83 19.95 4.35
N ILE A 214 15.55 19.01 3.46
CA ILE A 214 14.18 18.58 3.14
C ILE A 214 13.62 17.76 4.29
N GLN A 215 14.42 16.83 4.82
CA GLN A 215 14.02 16.00 5.94
C GLN A 215 15.16 15.89 6.92
N ILE A 216 14.81 15.93 8.20
CA ILE A 216 15.72 15.70 9.30
C ILE A 216 15.13 14.56 10.14
N THR A 217 15.94 13.55 10.44
CA THR A 217 15.59 12.46 11.37
C THR A 217 16.69 12.30 12.41
N GLY A 218 16.35 11.57 13.48
CA GLY A 218 17.29 11.23 14.54
C GLY A 218 16.95 11.83 15.91
N SER A 219 17.58 11.26 16.93
CA SER A 219 17.38 11.59 18.34
C SER A 219 18.71 11.42 19.10
N SER A 220 18.77 11.94 20.32
CA SER A 220 19.94 11.75 21.20
C SER A 220 21.29 12.17 20.62
N GLY A 221 21.31 13.23 19.78
CA GLY A 221 22.54 13.80 19.20
C GLY A 221 23.03 13.12 17.91
N LYS A 222 22.37 12.05 17.46
CA LYS A 222 22.57 11.46 16.14
C LYS A 222 21.51 12.00 15.19
N TYR A 223 21.93 12.83 14.25
CA TYR A 223 21.06 13.47 13.27
C TYR A 223 21.37 12.98 11.86
N PHE A 224 20.34 12.98 11.02
CA PHE A 224 20.40 12.70 9.60
C PHE A 224 19.60 13.76 8.85
N GLY A 225 20.16 14.34 7.79
CA GLY A 225 19.52 15.39 7.02
C GLY A 225 19.70 15.19 5.51
N ILE A 226 18.59 15.12 4.77
CA ILE A 226 18.63 15.10 3.30
C ILE A 226 18.73 16.54 2.81
N SER A 227 19.84 16.88 2.14
CA SER A 227 20.09 18.25 1.68
C SER A 227 19.18 18.66 0.53
N TYR A 228 18.53 19.82 0.68
CA TYR A 228 17.72 20.44 -0.37
C TYR A 228 18.55 20.77 -1.61
N ASP A 229 19.73 21.34 -1.42
CA ASP A 229 20.64 21.71 -2.50
C ASP A 229 21.08 20.49 -3.31
N SER A 230 21.35 19.36 -2.64
CA SER A 230 21.75 18.12 -3.31
C SER A 230 20.64 17.50 -4.16
N VAL A 231 19.38 17.53 -3.68
CA VAL A 231 18.22 17.10 -4.49
C VAL A 231 18.06 18.02 -5.70
N ASN A 232 18.31 19.31 -5.52
CA ASN A 232 18.26 20.30 -6.58
C ASN A 232 19.31 20.11 -7.68
N GLU A 233 20.54 19.75 -7.30
CA GLU A 233 21.59 19.45 -8.27
C GLU A 233 21.24 18.24 -9.13
N ILE A 234 20.68 17.18 -8.52
CA ILE A 234 20.24 15.99 -9.26
C ILE A 234 19.13 16.37 -10.25
N LYS A 235 18.14 17.16 -9.81
CA LYS A 235 17.12 17.71 -10.71
C LYS A 235 17.74 18.48 -11.88
N LYS A 236 18.62 19.44 -11.60
CA LYS A 236 19.26 20.28 -12.63
C LYS A 236 20.04 19.44 -13.65
N SER A 237 20.57 18.30 -13.23
CA SER A 237 21.23 17.34 -14.12
C SER A 237 20.29 16.48 -14.96
N GLY A 238 18.97 16.61 -14.81
CA GLY A 238 17.97 15.81 -15.54
C GLY A 238 17.89 14.34 -15.09
N ARG A 239 18.50 14.00 -13.95
CA ARG A 239 18.54 12.64 -13.41
C ARG A 239 17.36 12.37 -12.48
N ILE A 240 16.99 11.11 -12.37
CA ILE A 240 16.02 10.59 -11.40
C ILE A 240 16.67 10.63 -10.01
N CYS A 241 16.01 11.32 -9.08
CA CYS A 241 16.44 11.38 -7.69
C CYS A 241 15.91 10.16 -6.93
N LEU A 242 16.82 9.32 -6.42
CA LEU A 242 16.52 8.14 -5.62
C LEU A 242 16.70 8.47 -4.14
N ILE A 243 15.66 8.29 -3.33
CA ILE A 243 15.69 8.58 -1.89
C ILE A 243 15.25 7.36 -1.10
N SER A 244 16.00 7.01 -0.05
CA SER A 244 15.63 5.96 0.90
C SER A 244 15.07 6.59 2.18
N LEU A 245 13.81 6.27 2.52
CA LEU A 245 13.16 6.65 3.77
C LEU A 245 12.95 5.42 4.64
N ASN A 246 13.30 5.50 5.92
CA ASN A 246 13.11 4.40 6.87
C ASN A 246 11.78 4.55 7.58
N ILE A 247 10.96 3.49 7.53
CA ILE A 247 9.79 3.38 8.41
C ILE A 247 10.34 3.19 9.82
N GLU A 248 10.21 4.21 10.65
CA GLU A 248 10.48 4.09 12.08
C GLU A 248 9.17 3.63 12.72
N THR A 249 9.00 2.31 12.86
CA THR A 249 7.94 1.77 13.71
C THR A 249 8.24 2.25 15.13
N LYS A 250 7.36 3.06 15.71
CA LYS A 250 7.40 3.26 17.15
C LYS A 250 7.14 1.90 17.79
N LEU A 251 8.17 1.33 18.44
CA LEU A 251 8.03 0.15 19.29
C LEU A 251 7.08 0.44 20.45
#